data_AF-A0A6N9SEG8-F1
#
_entry.id   AF-A0A6N9SEG8-F1
#
_cell.length_a   1.000
_cell.length_b   1.000
_cell.length_c   1.000
_cell.angle_alpha   90.00
_cell.angle_beta   90.00
_cell.angle_gamma   90.00
#
_symmetry.space_group_name_H-M   'P 1'
#
loop_
_entity.id
_entity.type
_entity.pdbx_description
1 polymer ?
#
loop_
_entity_poly.entity_id
_entity_poly.type
_entity_poly.pdbx_seq_one_letter_code
_entity_poly.pdbx_strand_id
1 'polypeptide(L)' 'AVVIVTHDLGVARLLADRLLVMKQGKVVESGLTDRVLDDPHHPYTQLLVSSVLQN' A
#
# COMPACT_ATOMS: atom_id res chain seq x y z
N ALA A 1 2.83 -17.39 9.44
CA ALA A 1 3.10 -16.16 8.69
C ALA A 1 2.49 -16.30 7.30
N VAL A 2 1.86 -15.25 6.79
CA VAL A 2 1.16 -15.24 5.50
C VAL A 2 1.69 -14.06 4.67
N VAL A 3 1.83 -14.24 3.36
CA VAL A 3 2.13 -13.18 2.42
C VAL A 3 1.02 -13.15 1.39
N ILE A 4 0.42 -11.98 1.19
CA ILE A 4 -0.65 -11.75 0.22
C ILE A 4 -0.15 -10.73 -0.79
N VAL A 5 -0.42 -10.96 -2.07
CA VAL A 5 -0.14 -10.01 -3.15
C VAL A 5 -1.46 -9.64 -3.79
N THR A 6 -1.77 -8.34 -3.78
CA THR A 6 -3.01 -7.79 -4.36
C THR A 6 -2.73 -6.43 -4.97
N HIS A 7 -3.56 -6.03 -5.92
CA HIS A 7 -3.60 -4.68 -6.48
C HIS A 7 -4.70 -3.82 -5.84
N ASP A 8 -5.56 -4.42 -5.01
CA ASP A 8 -6.65 -3.74 -4.30
C ASP A 8 -6.17 -3.30 -2.91
N LEU A 9 -6.10 -1.97 -2.72
CA LEU A 9 -5.64 -1.38 -1.45
C LEU A 9 -6.64 -1.55 -0.31
N GLY A 10 -7.94 -1.67 -0.59
CA GLY A 10 -8.95 -1.93 0.43
C GLY A 10 -8.82 -3.35 1.00
N VAL A 11 -8.56 -4.33 0.13
CA VAL A 11 -8.24 -5.71 0.55
C VAL A 11 -6.93 -5.73 1.35
N ALA A 12 -5.91 -5.00 0.91
CA ALA A 12 -4.65 -4.90 1.65
C ALA A 12 -4.86 -4.29 3.05
N ARG A 13 -5.68 -3.23 3.17
CA ARG A 13 -6.04 -2.61 4.45
C ARG A 13 -6.73 -3.59 5.41
N LEU A 14 -7.63 -4.41 4.88
CA LEU A 14 -8.41 -5.34 5.69
C LEU A 14 -7.59 -6.54 6.19
N LEU A 15 -6.64 -7.02 5.39
CA LEU A 15 -5.99 -8.33 5.62
C LEU A 15 -4.55 -8.25 6.11
N ALA A 16 -3.85 -7.12 5.94
CA ALA A 16 -2.41 -7.04 6.20
C ALA A 16 -2.08 -6.08 7.34
N ASP A 17 -1.26 -6.53 8.30
CA ASP A 17 -0.67 -5.67 9.33
C ASP A 17 0.44 -4.75 8.76
N ARG A 18 1.14 -5.24 7.74
CA ARG A 18 2.25 -4.54 7.07
C ARG A 18 2.06 -4.55 5.56
N LEU A 19 2.39 -3.42 4.93
CA LEU A 19 2.27 -3.23 3.50
C LEU A 19 3.65 -2.99 2.87
N LEU A 20 3.88 -3.58 1.70
CA LEU A 20 4.98 -3.25 0.81
C LEU A 20 4.40 -2.80 -0.54
N VAL A 21 4.85 -1.64 -1.01
CA VAL A 21 4.50 -1.14 -2.34
C VAL A 21 5.71 -1.36 -3.25
N MET A 22 5.48 -2.01 -4.39
CA MET A 22 6.51 -2.28 -5.38
C MET A 22 6.22 -1.56 -6.69
N LYS A 23 7.28 -1.08 -7.34
CA LYS A 23 7.25 -0.53 -8.69
C LYS A 23 8.51 -0.97 -9.44
N GLN A 24 8.34 -1.48 -10.67
CA GLN A 24 9.47 -1.90 -11.53
C GLN A 24 10.45 -2.85 -10.81
N GLY A 25 9.92 -3.83 -10.07
CA GLY A 25 10.73 -4.82 -9.36
C GLY A 25 11.44 -4.30 -8.09
N LYS A 26 11.17 -3.07 -7.64
CA LYS A 26 11.75 -2.49 -6.43
C LYS A 26 10.68 -2.19 -5.39
N VAL A 27 10.97 -2.43 -4.11
CA VAL A 27 10.17 -1.90 -3.00
C VAL A 27 10.41 -0.40 -2.95
N VAL A 28 9.35 0.37 -3.12
CA VAL A 28 9.40 1.84 -3.11
C VAL A 28 8.89 2.42 -1.80
N GLU A 29 8.08 1.66 -1.06
CA GLU A 29 7.60 2.04 0.27
C GLU A 29 7.22 0.79 1.08
N SER A 30 7.39 0.84 2.40
CA SER A 30 6.98 -0.24 3.29
C SER A 30 6.74 0.26 4.71
N GLY A 31 5.80 -0.35 5.43
CA GLY A 31 5.47 0.08 6.78
C GLY A 31 4.26 -0.65 7.36
N LEU A 32 3.72 -0.11 8.45
CA LEU A 32 2.37 -0.48 8.92
C LEU A 32 1.35 -0.08 7.86
N THR A 33 0.39 -0.94 7.58
CA THR A 33 -0.58 -0.73 6.50
C THR A 33 -1.29 0.62 6.63
N ASP A 34 -1.79 0.97 7.81
CA ASP A 34 -2.44 2.26 8.04
C ASP A 34 -1.51 3.45 7.77
N ARG A 35 -0.23 3.38 8.15
CA ARG A 35 0.71 4.48 7.85
C ARG A 35 0.98 4.63 6.36
N VAL A 36 1.20 3.52 5.66
CA VAL A 36 1.48 3.56 4.21
C VAL A 36 0.26 4.04 3.42
N LEU A 37 -0.96 3.81 3.92
CA LEU A 37 -2.19 4.25 3.24
C LEU A 37 -2.65 5.65 3.67
N ASP A 38 -2.50 6.02 4.94
CA ASP A 38 -3.02 7.29 5.49
C ASP A 38 -1.98 8.43 5.46
N ASP A 39 -0.68 8.11 5.50
CA ASP A 39 0.44 9.06 5.35
C ASP A 39 1.50 8.54 4.36
N PRO A 40 1.14 8.35 3.07
CA PRO A 40 2.06 7.84 2.06
C PRO A 40 3.20 8.84 1.76
N HIS A 41 4.45 8.40 1.85
CA HIS A 41 5.63 9.26 1.61
C HIS A 41 6.17 9.15 0.18
N HIS A 42 6.05 7.99 -0.48
CA HIS A 42 6.57 7.84 -1.83
C HIS A 42 5.55 8.40 -2.85
N PRO A 43 5.97 9.21 -3.85
CA PRO A 43 5.05 9.82 -4.83
C PRO A 43 4.18 8.81 -5.58
N TYR A 44 4.70 7.60 -5.83
CA TYR A 44 3.93 6.52 -6.44
C TYR A 44 2.82 6.00 -5.51
N THR A 45 3.09 5.84 -4.22
CA THR A 45 2.09 5.39 -3.25
C THR A 45 1.01 6.46 -3.06
N GLN A 46 1.39 7.74 -3.02
CA GLN A 46 0.46 8.87 -3.01
C GLN A 46 -0.49 8.82 -4.21
N LEU A 47 0.06 8.58 -5.42
CA LEU A 47 -0.75 8.41 -6.62
C LEU A 47 -1.73 7.23 -6.49
N LEU A 48 -1.26 6.06 -6.04
CA LEU A 48 -2.12 4.88 -5.85
C LEU A 48 -3.25 5.15 -4.85
N VAL A 49 -2.93 5.69 -3.68
CA VAL A 49 -3.91 6.05 -2.63
C VAL A 49 -4.94 7.03 -3.19
N SER A 50 -4.49 8.09 -3.87
CA SER A 50 -5.39 9.10 -4.48
C SER A 50 -6.29 8.57 -5.58
N SER A 51 -5.94 7.44 -6.20
CA SER A 51 -6.69 6.82 -7.30
C SER A 51 -7.76 5.84 -6.82
N VAL A 52 -7.74 5.45 -5.55
CA VAL A 52 -8.57 4.35 -5.01
C VAL A 52 -9.38 4.77 -3.80
N LEU A 53 -8.86 5.65 -2.93
CA LEU A 53 -9.45 5.96 -1.62
C LEU A 53 -10.21 7.31 -1.57
N GLN A 54 -10.90 7.69 -2.65
CA GLN A 54 -11.63 8.98 -2.75
C GLN A 54 -13.03 9.02 -2.09
N ASN A 55 -13.40 8.07 -1.23
CA ASN A 55 -14.71 8.07 -0.55
C ASN A 55 -14.58 8.07 0.96
#